data_AF-A0A642UTA6-F1
#
_entry.id   AF-A0A642UTA6-F1
#
_cell.length_a   1.000
_cell.length_b   1.000
_cell.length_c   1.000
_cell.angle_alpha   90.00
_cell.angle_beta   90.00
_cell.angle_gamma   90.00
#
_symmetry.space_group_name_H-M   'P 1'
#
loop_
_entity.id
_entity.type
_entity.pdbx_description
1 polymer ?
#
loop_
_entity_poly.entity_id
_entity_poly.type
_entity_poly.pdbx_seq_one_letter_code
_entity_poly.pdbx_strand_id
1 'polypeptide(L)'
;MVRANKRLAVPLVTALVVVVIWTISALQKASNKYSSGSVFVDSYTHYMMPQEMNLREKAAQTLRNEEIEDPCTVLHPISHQFIDLRELSYVSDHQPTSISWHARAFDDKHRNYTLGVCANPYKNEGTFTNDVNTTAVGAYFNNPDDDTLISIGEFSTKPEFHGRKLTLTYNNGSYCENLVDAKTGERIRRTTVLTFTCARDMMARASVHFVAQAHDCTYFFEVRSHHACPMAPKSNNLAAVLIFALILSAAVLVLALVTRQAQKKTEPGKA
;
A
#
# COMPACT_ATOMS: atom_id res chain seq x y z
N MET A 1 23.37 -0.45 -61.45
CA MET A 1 22.01 -0.47 -60.85
C MET A 1 22.06 -0.45 -59.32
N VAL A 2 22.39 0.66 -58.65
CA VAL A 2 22.27 0.78 -57.16
C VAL A 2 21.97 2.25 -56.75
N ARG A 3 20.98 2.89 -57.38
CA ARG A 3 20.58 4.27 -57.02
C ARG A 3 19.10 4.44 -56.67
N ALA A 4 18.29 3.38 -56.80
CA ALA A 4 16.85 3.41 -56.54
C ALA A 4 16.46 3.11 -55.07
N ASN A 5 17.22 2.29 -54.34
CA ASN A 5 16.81 1.85 -52.98
C ASN A 5 17.03 2.88 -51.86
N LYS A 6 17.85 3.92 -52.06
CA LYS A 6 18.09 4.95 -51.03
C LYS A 6 17.00 6.02 -50.96
N ARG A 7 16.18 6.20 -52.01
CA ARG A 7 15.11 7.21 -52.04
C ARG A 7 13.81 6.75 -51.37
N LEU A 8 13.60 5.44 -51.20
CA LEU A 8 12.42 4.90 -50.51
C LEU A 8 12.63 4.70 -49.00
N ALA A 9 13.86 4.49 -48.53
CA ALA A 9 14.13 4.24 -47.10
C ALA A 9 13.95 5.50 -46.23
N VAL A 10 14.28 6.68 -46.74
CA VAL A 10 14.15 7.95 -46.02
C VAL A 10 12.69 8.28 -45.67
N PRO A 11 11.72 8.28 -46.60
CA PRO A 11 10.33 8.57 -46.27
C PRO A 11 9.74 7.51 -45.32
N LEU A 12 10.18 6.25 -45.43
CA LEU A 12 9.70 5.14 -44.60
C LEU A 12 10.21 5.25 -43.16
N VAL A 13 11.48 5.63 -42.97
CA VAL A 13 12.05 5.91 -41.64
C VAL A 13 11.42 7.17 -41.03
N THR A 14 11.18 8.23 -41.80
CA THR A 14 10.49 9.42 -41.28
C THR A 14 9.04 9.12 -40.92
N ALA A 15 8.35 8.29 -41.70
CA ALA A 15 6.98 7.87 -41.38
C ALA A 15 6.95 7.02 -40.10
N LEU A 16 7.89 6.09 -39.92
CA LEU A 16 8.01 5.31 -38.69
C LEU A 16 8.32 6.20 -37.47
N VAL A 17 9.21 7.18 -37.60
CA VAL A 17 9.52 8.13 -36.51
C VAL A 17 8.29 9.00 -36.17
N VAL A 18 7.54 9.47 -37.16
CA VAL A 18 6.31 10.23 -36.94
C VAL A 18 5.25 9.36 -36.27
N VAL A 19 5.08 8.10 -36.69
CA VAL A 19 4.15 7.14 -36.05
C VAL A 19 4.58 6.83 -34.61
N VAL A 20 5.88 6.69 -34.35
CA VAL A 20 6.41 6.51 -32.99
C VAL A 20 6.15 7.75 -32.13
N ILE A 21 6.38 8.96 -32.66
CA ILE A 21 6.08 10.21 -31.94
C ILE A 21 4.57 10.35 -31.71
N TRP A 22 3.72 10.03 -32.69
CA TRP A 22 2.27 10.08 -32.55
C TRP A 22 1.76 9.06 -31.53
N THR A 23 2.28 7.83 -31.52
CA THR A 23 1.90 6.79 -30.56
C THR A 23 2.38 7.12 -29.15
N ILE A 24 3.58 7.69 -28.98
CA ILE A 24 4.06 8.20 -27.69
C ILE A 24 3.17 9.35 -27.20
N SER A 25 2.79 10.28 -28.10
CA SER A 25 1.90 11.40 -27.78
C SER A 25 0.48 10.91 -27.40
N ALA A 26 -0.02 9.88 -28.08
CA ALA A 26 -1.32 9.26 -27.78
C ALA A 26 -1.30 8.52 -26.44
N LEU A 27 -0.19 7.86 -26.09
CA LEU A 27 0.01 7.22 -24.78
C LEU A 27 0.12 8.25 -23.64
N GLN A 28 0.76 9.40 -23.88
CA GLN A 28 0.76 10.51 -22.91
C GLN A 28 -0.65 11.06 -22.69
N LYS A 29 -1.48 11.17 -23.74
CA LYS A 29 -2.85 11.67 -23.65
C LYS A 29 -3.78 10.75 -22.83
N ALA A 30 -3.50 9.45 -22.79
CA ALA A 30 -4.20 8.51 -21.90
C ALA A 30 -3.82 8.70 -20.42
N SER A 31 -2.58 9.07 -20.10
CA SER A 31 -2.15 9.36 -18.72
C SER A 31 -2.61 10.74 -18.21
N ASN A 32 -2.77 11.72 -19.10
CA ASN A 32 -3.16 13.09 -18.74
C ASN A 32 -4.65 13.28 -18.42
N LYS A 33 -5.49 12.25 -18.54
CA LYS A 33 -6.92 12.35 -18.21
C LYS A 33 -7.21 12.17 -16.70
N TYR A 34 -6.18 11.95 -15.87
CA TYR A 34 -6.28 11.84 -14.41
C TYR A 34 -5.47 12.93 -13.69
N SER A 35 -5.48 14.16 -14.21
CA SER A 35 -4.99 15.33 -13.46
C SER A 35 -5.64 16.60 -13.99
N SER A 36 -6.97 16.67 -13.91
CA SER A 36 -7.71 17.94 -13.98
C SER A 36 -8.34 18.19 -12.61
N GLY A 37 -7.56 18.80 -11.73
CA GLY A 37 -8.01 19.47 -10.51
C GLY A 37 -7.38 20.86 -10.50
N SER A 38 -8.19 21.86 -10.78
CA SER A 38 -7.90 23.28 -10.97
C SER A 38 -7.33 23.98 -9.74
N VAL A 39 -6.40 24.94 -9.92
CA VAL A 39 -6.39 26.19 -9.12
C VAL A 39 -5.93 27.35 -10.01
N PHE A 40 -6.86 28.29 -10.19
CA PHE A 40 -6.67 29.61 -10.77
C PHE A 40 -6.06 30.50 -9.67
N VAL A 41 -4.87 31.06 -9.88
CA VAL A 41 -4.24 31.94 -8.89
C VAL A 41 -4.57 33.38 -9.27
N ASP A 42 -5.63 33.92 -8.65
CA ASP A 42 -5.92 35.34 -8.72
C ASP A 42 -5.03 36.10 -7.73
N SER A 43 -4.41 37.14 -8.24
CA SER A 43 -3.38 37.95 -7.61
C SER A 43 -3.97 38.94 -6.59
N TYR A 44 -4.39 38.46 -5.42
CA TYR A 44 -4.69 39.32 -4.26
C TYR A 44 -4.39 38.60 -2.92
N THR A 45 -3.10 38.48 -2.57
CA THR A 45 -2.69 38.20 -1.18
C THR A 45 -1.44 39.02 -0.84
N HIS A 46 -1.62 40.33 -0.71
CA HIS A 46 -0.70 41.13 0.09
C HIS A 46 -1.45 41.57 1.35
N TYR A 47 -0.84 41.28 2.51
CA TYR A 47 -1.29 41.51 3.91
C TYR A 47 -2.14 40.39 4.54
N MET A 48 -1.49 39.28 4.90
CA MET A 48 -2.00 38.35 5.92
C MET A 48 -0.90 38.08 6.97
N MET A 49 -1.26 38.19 8.25
CA MET A 49 -0.33 38.11 9.39
C MET A 49 0.17 36.67 9.60
N PRO A 50 1.43 36.45 10.05
CA PRO A 50 2.05 35.11 10.12
C PRO A 50 1.35 34.08 11.02
N GLN A 51 0.51 34.52 11.97
CA GLN A 51 -0.07 33.64 12.99
C GLN A 51 -1.32 32.88 12.51
N GLU A 52 -2.09 33.44 11.58
CA GLU A 52 -3.31 32.79 11.05
C GLU A 52 -2.99 31.69 10.03
N MET A 53 -1.86 31.83 9.31
CA MET A 53 -1.37 30.82 8.37
C MET A 53 -1.07 29.49 9.08
N ASN A 54 -0.42 29.53 10.24
CA ASN A 54 -0.09 28.31 11.00
C ASN A 54 -1.33 27.58 11.55
N LEU A 55 -2.39 28.31 11.92
CA LEU A 55 -3.64 27.70 12.39
C LEU A 55 -4.42 27.10 11.22
N ARG A 56 -4.51 27.80 10.09
CA ARG A 56 -5.17 27.30 8.89
C ARG A 56 -4.42 26.14 8.22
N GLU A 57 -3.09 26.16 8.25
CA GLU A 57 -2.27 25.05 7.77
C GLU A 57 -2.44 23.81 8.66
N LYS A 58 -2.43 23.98 10.00
CA LYS A 58 -2.77 22.90 10.92
C LYS A 58 -4.20 22.40 10.72
N ALA A 59 -5.19 23.28 10.59
CA ALA A 59 -6.58 22.89 10.38
C ALA A 59 -6.81 22.21 9.02
N ALA A 60 -6.17 22.68 7.95
CA ALA A 60 -6.20 22.06 6.63
C ALA A 60 -5.45 20.73 6.58
N GLN A 61 -4.44 20.56 7.43
CA GLN A 61 -3.72 19.29 7.61
C GLN A 61 -4.52 18.30 8.47
N THR A 62 -5.26 18.78 9.46
CA THR A 62 -6.24 17.96 10.21
C THR A 62 -7.37 17.49 9.30
N LEU A 63 -7.94 18.38 8.48
CA LEU A 63 -8.98 18.04 7.49
C LEU A 63 -8.47 17.06 6.42
N ARG A 64 -7.26 17.25 5.89
CA ARG A 64 -6.67 16.28 4.95
C ARG A 64 -6.39 14.91 5.56
N ASN A 65 -6.04 14.85 6.85
CA ASN A 65 -5.82 13.60 7.56
C ASN A 65 -7.15 12.89 7.90
N GLU A 66 -8.25 13.63 8.01
CA GLU A 66 -9.58 13.10 8.30
C GLU A 66 -10.29 12.56 7.04
N GLU A 67 -9.94 13.06 5.85
CA GLU A 67 -10.63 12.71 4.60
C GLU A 67 -10.03 11.53 3.82
N ILE A 68 -8.83 11.02 4.17
CA ILE A 68 -8.24 9.82 3.52
C ILE A 68 -7.43 8.98 4.54
N GLU A 69 -8.06 8.43 5.58
CA GLU A 69 -7.47 7.29 6.30
C GLU A 69 -7.93 6.00 5.59
N ASP A 70 -7.17 5.58 4.59
CA ASP A 70 -7.40 4.31 3.90
C ASP A 70 -7.33 3.16 4.92
N PRO A 71 -8.40 2.37 5.10
CA PRO A 71 -8.43 1.32 6.13
C PRO A 71 -7.34 0.30 5.84
N CYS A 72 -6.65 -0.13 6.90
CA CYS A 72 -5.58 -1.12 6.87
C CYS A 72 -4.29 -0.67 6.17
N THR A 73 -4.01 0.64 6.16
CA THR A 73 -2.77 1.21 5.62
C THR A 73 -2.12 2.14 6.62
N VAL A 74 -0.81 2.34 6.51
CA VAL A 74 -0.08 3.26 7.41
C VAL A 74 1.17 3.83 6.76
N LEU A 75 1.56 5.02 7.18
CA LEU A 75 2.85 5.63 6.87
C LEU A 75 3.81 5.46 8.04
N HIS A 76 5.02 5.00 7.76
CA HIS A 76 6.08 4.94 8.76
C HIS A 76 6.43 6.36 9.24
N PRO A 77 6.48 6.64 10.55
CA PRO A 77 6.56 8.00 11.09
C PRO A 77 7.86 8.76 10.72
N ILE A 78 8.98 8.03 10.61
CA ILE A 78 10.30 8.63 10.29
C ILE A 78 10.63 8.59 8.80
N SER A 79 10.54 7.42 8.16
CA SER A 79 10.90 7.25 6.75
C SER A 79 9.81 7.69 5.77
N HIS A 80 8.59 7.96 6.24
CA HIS A 80 7.40 8.24 5.42
C HIS A 80 7.11 7.16 4.36
N GLN A 81 7.60 5.94 4.58
CA GLN A 81 7.32 4.81 3.70
C GLN A 81 5.90 4.28 3.95
N PHE A 82 5.19 3.98 2.87
CA PHE A 82 3.83 3.46 2.92
C PHE A 82 3.83 1.94 3.07
N ILE A 83 2.94 1.43 3.91
CA ILE A 83 2.71 0.00 4.16
C ILE A 83 1.21 -0.27 3.96
N ASP A 84 0.92 -1.28 3.15
CA ASP A 84 -0.44 -1.70 2.82
C ASP A 84 -0.67 -3.13 3.29
N LEU A 85 -1.57 -3.31 4.25
CA LEU A 85 -1.90 -4.61 4.84
C LEU A 85 -3.20 -5.19 4.27
N ARG A 86 -3.86 -4.55 3.29
CA ARG A 86 -5.17 -5.00 2.76
C ARG A 86 -5.14 -6.38 2.10
N GLU A 87 -4.01 -6.76 1.52
CA GLU A 87 -3.79 -8.11 0.98
C GLU A 87 -3.82 -9.21 2.08
N LEU A 88 -3.71 -8.82 3.35
CA LEU A 88 -3.86 -9.73 4.50
C LEU A 88 -5.30 -9.84 5.01
N SER A 89 -6.20 -8.95 4.56
CA SER A 89 -7.57 -8.87 5.05
C SER A 89 -8.56 -9.60 4.14
N TYR A 90 -8.41 -9.48 2.82
CA TYR A 90 -9.34 -10.04 1.83
C TYR A 90 -8.61 -10.77 0.70
N VAL A 91 -9.21 -11.85 0.19
CA VAL A 91 -8.81 -12.45 -1.10
C VAL A 91 -9.83 -12.03 -2.15
N SER A 92 -9.40 -11.39 -3.24
CA SER A 92 -10.20 -11.19 -4.47
C SER A 92 -9.82 -12.30 -5.46
N ASP A 93 -10.74 -13.11 -5.99
CA ASP A 93 -11.41 -12.79 -7.28
C ASP A 93 -12.80 -13.47 -7.48
N HIS A 94 -13.29 -14.28 -6.52
CA HIS A 94 -14.51 -15.08 -6.69
C HIS A 94 -15.53 -14.98 -5.53
N GLN A 95 -15.09 -14.60 -4.32
CA GLN A 95 -15.96 -14.29 -3.19
C GLN A 95 -15.27 -13.28 -2.25
N PRO A 96 -15.97 -12.24 -1.77
CA PRO A 96 -15.43 -11.27 -0.81
C PRO A 96 -15.44 -11.87 0.60
N THR A 97 -14.65 -12.92 0.83
CA THR A 97 -14.47 -13.49 2.17
C THR A 97 -13.19 -12.99 2.79
N SER A 98 -13.26 -12.63 4.07
CA SER A 98 -12.11 -12.26 4.88
C SER A 98 -11.17 -13.45 5.05
N ILE A 99 -9.87 -13.18 5.07
CA ILE A 99 -8.86 -14.21 5.34
C ILE A 99 -8.86 -14.51 6.84
N SER A 100 -8.99 -15.79 7.17
CA SER A 100 -8.77 -16.32 8.52
C SER A 100 -7.33 -16.84 8.62
N TRP A 101 -6.56 -16.28 9.54
CA TRP A 101 -5.23 -16.73 9.90
C TRP A 101 -5.31 -17.62 11.14
N HIS A 102 -4.47 -18.65 11.20
CA HIS A 102 -4.46 -19.61 12.30
C HIS A 102 -3.10 -19.60 13.00
N ALA A 103 -3.14 -19.62 14.33
CA ALA A 103 -1.95 -19.77 15.15
C ALA A 103 -2.23 -20.80 16.26
N ARG A 104 -1.23 -21.61 16.58
CA ARG A 104 -1.32 -22.58 17.69
C ARG A 104 -0.46 -22.08 18.84
N ALA A 105 -0.99 -22.08 20.06
CA ALA A 105 -0.17 -21.85 21.23
C ALA A 105 0.66 -23.09 21.56
N PHE A 106 1.90 -22.86 22.01
CA PHE A 106 2.80 -23.88 22.56
C PHE A 106 2.64 -24.04 24.08
N ASP A 107 1.54 -23.53 24.64
CA ASP A 107 1.23 -23.69 26.05
C ASP A 107 0.61 -25.06 26.33
N ASP A 108 0.49 -25.42 27.62
CA ASP A 108 -0.10 -26.70 28.06
C ASP A 108 -1.52 -26.90 27.51
N LYS A 109 -2.23 -25.79 27.25
CA LYS A 109 -3.62 -25.77 26.76
C LYS A 109 -3.74 -26.00 25.25
N HIS A 110 -2.65 -25.96 24.48
CA HIS A 110 -2.59 -26.26 23.03
C HIS A 110 -3.70 -25.61 22.20
N ARG A 111 -4.13 -24.38 22.55
CA ARG A 111 -5.28 -23.72 21.93
C ARG A 111 -5.03 -23.34 20.48
N ASN A 112 -6.09 -23.42 19.67
CA ASN A 112 -6.10 -22.97 18.29
C ASN A 112 -6.75 -21.60 18.20
N TYR A 113 -5.99 -20.62 17.73
CA TYR A 113 -6.43 -19.25 17.53
C TYR A 113 -6.76 -19.01 16.07
N THR A 114 -7.87 -18.32 15.85
CA THR A 114 -8.28 -17.80 14.55
C THR A 114 -8.36 -16.29 14.63
N LEU A 115 -7.73 -15.61 13.68
CA LEU A 115 -7.60 -14.15 13.68
C LEU A 115 -7.63 -13.58 12.27
N GLY A 116 -8.20 -12.39 12.14
CA GLY A 116 -8.21 -11.60 10.91
C GLY A 116 -7.20 -10.47 10.99
N VAL A 117 -6.82 -9.92 9.86
CA VAL A 117 -6.08 -8.64 9.77
C VAL A 117 -7.04 -7.62 9.21
N CYS A 118 -7.36 -6.57 9.97
CA CYS A 118 -8.28 -5.50 9.56
C CYS A 118 -9.69 -5.93 9.12
N ALA A 119 -10.07 -7.17 9.43
CA ALA A 119 -11.33 -7.76 9.01
C ALA A 119 -11.76 -8.83 10.03
N ASN A 120 -13.06 -9.12 10.03
CA ASN A 120 -13.63 -10.17 10.86
C ASN A 120 -13.39 -11.55 10.23
N PRO A 121 -12.64 -12.47 10.87
CA PRO A 121 -12.36 -13.81 10.33
C PRO A 121 -13.49 -14.82 10.57
N TYR A 122 -14.53 -14.46 11.33
CA TYR A 122 -15.61 -15.35 11.73
C TYR A 122 -16.56 -15.68 10.56
N LYS A 123 -16.86 -16.96 10.37
CA LYS A 123 -17.65 -17.48 9.24
C LYS A 123 -19.02 -18.06 9.63
N ASN A 124 -19.60 -17.62 10.75
CA ASN A 124 -20.87 -18.11 11.28
C ASN A 124 -20.85 -19.61 11.66
N GLU A 125 -19.68 -20.13 12.04
CA GLU A 125 -19.49 -21.51 12.50
C GLU A 125 -19.09 -21.50 13.98
N GLY A 126 -19.92 -22.08 14.85
CA GLY A 126 -19.73 -22.09 16.31
C GLY A 126 -20.53 -21.01 17.05
N THR A 127 -20.51 -21.05 18.38
CA THR A 127 -21.27 -20.11 19.24
C THR A 127 -20.33 -19.40 20.19
N PHE A 128 -20.38 -18.08 20.23
CA PHE A 128 -19.59 -17.28 21.16
C PHE A 128 -20.19 -17.27 22.58
N THR A 129 -19.34 -17.32 23.59
CA THR A 129 -19.73 -17.06 24.98
C THR A 129 -20.02 -15.58 25.23
N ASN A 130 -21.21 -15.28 25.77
CA ASN A 130 -21.67 -13.97 26.25
C ASN A 130 -21.75 -12.85 25.17
N ASP A 131 -22.23 -11.67 25.60
CA ASP A 131 -22.52 -10.44 24.83
C ASP A 131 -21.33 -9.88 24.03
N VAL A 132 -20.94 -10.58 22.97
CA VAL A 132 -19.93 -10.14 22.01
C VAL A 132 -20.61 -9.86 20.68
N ASN A 133 -20.29 -8.73 20.08
CA ASN A 133 -20.74 -8.43 18.73
C ASN A 133 -20.02 -9.31 17.71
N THR A 134 -20.68 -10.38 17.27
CA THR A 134 -20.14 -11.36 16.31
C THR A 134 -19.69 -10.74 15.00
N THR A 135 -20.28 -9.60 14.61
CA THR A 135 -19.92 -8.88 13.38
C THR A 135 -18.60 -8.14 13.48
N ALA A 136 -18.14 -7.84 14.70
CA ALA A 136 -16.92 -7.08 14.98
C ALA A 136 -15.75 -7.94 15.45
N VAL A 137 -15.91 -9.25 15.67
CA VAL A 137 -14.85 -10.13 16.17
C VAL A 137 -13.63 -10.08 15.25
N GLY A 138 -12.45 -9.79 15.79
CA GLY A 138 -11.19 -9.78 15.04
C GLY A 138 -10.30 -10.97 15.31
N ALA A 139 -10.43 -11.57 16.48
CA ALA A 139 -9.74 -12.80 16.84
C ALA A 139 -10.50 -13.59 17.90
N TYR A 140 -10.39 -14.90 17.85
CA TYR A 140 -11.03 -15.83 18.79
C TYR A 140 -10.27 -17.14 18.91
N PHE A 141 -10.58 -17.93 19.93
CA PHE A 141 -10.14 -19.32 20.05
C PHE A 141 -11.31 -20.20 20.50
N ASN A 142 -11.19 -21.50 20.24
CA ASN A 142 -12.14 -22.48 20.74
C ASN A 142 -11.75 -22.91 22.15
N ASN A 143 -12.69 -22.88 23.08
CA ASN A 143 -12.49 -23.38 24.42
C ASN A 143 -12.41 -24.92 24.38
N PRO A 144 -11.31 -25.55 24.82
CA PRO A 144 -11.15 -27.00 24.71
C PRO A 144 -12.15 -27.80 25.55
N ASP A 145 -12.75 -27.20 26.58
CA ASP A 145 -13.62 -27.90 27.53
C ASP A 145 -15.07 -28.04 27.03
N ASP A 146 -15.62 -27.01 26.38
CA ASP A 146 -17.03 -26.93 25.98
C ASP A 146 -17.27 -26.59 24.50
N ASP A 147 -16.19 -26.50 23.70
CA ASP A 147 -16.19 -26.14 22.28
C ASP A 147 -16.85 -24.80 21.95
N THR A 148 -16.99 -23.92 22.95
CA THR A 148 -17.51 -22.57 22.75
C THR A 148 -16.42 -21.63 22.23
N LEU A 149 -16.81 -20.61 21.48
CA LEU A 149 -15.87 -19.61 20.97
C LEU A 149 -15.70 -18.47 21.96
N ILE A 150 -14.44 -18.14 22.26
CA ILE A 150 -14.08 -17.02 23.12
C ILE A 150 -13.47 -15.92 22.26
N SER A 151 -14.10 -14.75 22.23
CA SER A 151 -13.56 -13.58 21.53
C SER A 151 -12.41 -12.97 22.33
N ILE A 152 -11.31 -12.66 21.65
CA ILE A 152 -10.12 -12.04 22.23
C ILE A 152 -9.87 -10.62 21.71
N GLY A 153 -10.86 -10.06 21.02
CA GLY A 153 -10.88 -8.67 20.59
C GLY A 153 -11.71 -8.44 19.32
N GLU A 154 -12.22 -7.23 19.17
CA GLU A 154 -12.85 -6.68 17.97
C GLU A 154 -11.77 -6.22 16.98
N PHE A 155 -11.97 -6.46 15.69
CA PHE A 155 -11.00 -6.05 14.68
C PHE A 155 -10.91 -4.52 14.61
N SER A 156 -9.68 -4.04 14.44
CA SER A 156 -9.37 -2.67 14.10
C SER A 156 -8.85 -2.62 12.68
N THR A 157 -9.17 -1.56 11.94
CA THR A 157 -8.63 -1.27 10.61
C THR A 157 -7.46 -0.30 10.65
N LYS A 158 -7.02 0.13 11.84
CA LYS A 158 -6.01 1.16 12.02
C LYS A 158 -4.72 0.58 12.60
N PRO A 159 -3.74 0.22 11.75
CA PRO A 159 -2.44 -0.22 12.23
C PRO A 159 -1.58 0.99 12.64
N GLU A 160 -0.84 0.85 13.74
CA GLU A 160 -0.09 1.93 14.38
C GLU A 160 1.37 1.54 14.61
N PHE A 161 2.26 2.53 14.63
CA PHE A 161 3.66 2.31 14.98
C PHE A 161 3.90 2.55 16.47
N HIS A 162 4.28 1.50 17.19
CA HIS A 162 4.86 1.61 18.52
C HIS A 162 6.38 1.52 18.41
N GLY A 163 7.03 2.68 18.41
CA GLY A 163 8.48 2.80 18.19
C GLY A 163 8.87 2.34 16.78
N ARG A 164 9.53 1.18 16.67
CA ARG A 164 9.96 0.57 15.40
C ARG A 164 9.09 -0.60 14.94
N LYS A 165 8.06 -0.96 15.72
CA LYS A 165 7.20 -2.10 15.44
C LYS A 165 5.85 -1.59 14.94
N LEU A 166 5.39 -2.19 13.85
CA LEU A 166 4.05 -1.99 13.33
C LEU A 166 3.12 -2.95 14.07
N THR A 167 2.05 -2.42 14.66
CA THR A 167 1.12 -3.17 15.49
C THR A 167 -0.32 -2.90 15.11
N LEU A 168 -1.18 -3.88 15.33
CA LEU A 168 -2.63 -3.74 15.23
C LEU A 168 -3.26 -4.31 16.50
N THR A 169 -3.99 -3.47 17.21
CA THR A 169 -4.54 -3.79 18.53
C THR A 169 -6.05 -3.99 18.42
N TYR A 170 -6.51 -5.12 18.93
CA TYR A 170 -7.91 -5.49 19.04
C TYR A 170 -8.33 -5.43 20.51
N ASN A 171 -9.37 -4.66 20.78
CA ASN A 171 -9.90 -4.44 22.12
C ASN A 171 -11.32 -5.01 22.23
N ASN A 172 -11.97 -4.88 23.38
CA ASN A 172 -13.38 -5.28 23.54
C ASN A 172 -13.69 -6.77 23.27
N GLY A 173 -12.76 -7.68 23.60
CA GLY A 173 -13.06 -9.11 23.60
C GLY A 173 -14.05 -9.51 24.69
N SER A 174 -14.24 -10.82 24.85
CA SER A 174 -14.96 -11.40 26.00
C SER A 174 -14.27 -11.03 27.31
N TYR A 175 -15.01 -11.02 28.42
CA TYR A 175 -14.44 -10.73 29.73
C TYR A 175 -13.42 -11.79 30.17
N CYS A 176 -12.35 -11.32 30.79
CA CYS A 176 -11.32 -12.16 31.39
C CYS A 176 -11.84 -12.82 32.66
N GLU A 177 -11.42 -14.06 32.89
CA GLU A 177 -11.77 -14.79 34.11
C GLU A 177 -11.00 -14.23 35.29
N ASN A 178 -11.71 -13.91 36.37
CA ASN A 178 -11.13 -13.50 37.66
C ASN A 178 -10.20 -12.27 37.60
N LEU A 179 -10.34 -11.43 36.58
CA LEU A 179 -9.59 -10.18 36.45
C LEU A 179 -10.53 -8.98 36.44
N VAL A 180 -10.29 -8.10 37.41
CA VAL A 180 -10.99 -6.82 37.56
C VAL A 180 -9.96 -5.69 37.58
N ASP A 181 -10.33 -4.55 37.01
CA ASP A 181 -9.54 -3.34 37.10
C ASP A 181 -9.46 -2.90 38.56
N ALA A 182 -8.24 -2.76 39.09
CA ALA A 182 -8.03 -2.42 40.50
C ALA A 182 -8.55 -1.02 40.89
N LYS A 183 -8.77 -0.13 39.91
CA LYS A 183 -9.25 1.23 40.12
C LYS A 183 -10.76 1.34 39.98
N THR A 184 -11.35 0.67 38.98
CA THR A 184 -12.80 0.79 38.70
C THR A 184 -13.61 -0.38 39.26
N GLY A 185 -12.98 -1.52 39.55
CA GLY A 185 -13.66 -2.75 39.95
C GLY A 185 -14.38 -3.46 38.80
N GLU A 186 -14.26 -2.96 37.56
CA GLU A 186 -14.92 -3.52 36.40
C GLU A 186 -14.16 -4.73 35.85
N ARG A 187 -14.90 -5.65 35.22
CA ARG A 187 -14.29 -6.83 34.56
C ARG A 187 -13.46 -6.39 33.36
N ILE A 188 -12.23 -6.87 33.29
CA ILE A 188 -11.32 -6.55 32.19
C ILE A 188 -11.74 -7.34 30.94
N ARG A 189 -11.68 -6.70 29.77
CA ARG A 189 -11.95 -7.36 28.49
C ARG A 189 -10.67 -7.89 27.86
N ARG A 190 -10.77 -9.04 27.18
CA ARG A 190 -9.64 -9.63 26.45
C ARG A 190 -9.18 -8.70 25.33
N THR A 191 -7.87 -8.69 25.11
CA THR A 191 -7.18 -7.82 24.15
C THR A 191 -6.17 -8.61 23.33
N THR A 192 -6.03 -8.28 22.06
CA THR A 192 -5.07 -8.94 21.17
C THR A 192 -4.18 -7.90 20.52
N VAL A 193 -2.88 -8.17 20.47
CA VAL A 193 -1.89 -7.32 19.80
C VAL A 193 -1.21 -8.14 18.71
N LEU A 194 -1.43 -7.75 17.46
CA LEU A 194 -0.73 -8.29 16.30
C LEU A 194 0.49 -7.42 16.01
N THR A 195 1.69 -8.00 16.01
CA THR A 195 2.92 -7.29 15.63
C THR A 195 3.37 -7.76 14.25
N PHE A 196 3.50 -6.85 13.29
CA PHE A 196 3.88 -7.16 11.93
C PHE A 196 5.40 -7.11 11.75
N THR A 197 5.95 -8.16 11.16
CA THR A 197 7.36 -8.26 10.79
C THR A 197 7.47 -8.42 9.27
N CYS A 198 8.20 -7.50 8.63
CA CYS A 198 8.52 -7.56 7.21
C CYS A 198 9.41 -8.77 6.91
N ALA A 199 8.93 -9.65 6.03
CA ALA A 199 9.66 -10.81 5.52
C ALA A 199 9.73 -10.73 3.99
N ARG A 200 10.75 -10.04 3.45
CA ARG A 200 10.86 -9.80 2.00
C ARG A 200 11.08 -11.07 1.20
N ASP A 201 11.87 -12.00 1.73
CA ASP A 201 12.28 -13.24 1.04
C ASP A 201 11.21 -14.33 1.04
N MET A 202 10.06 -14.05 1.65
CA MET A 202 8.96 -14.98 1.78
C MET A 202 8.08 -14.94 0.53
N MET A 203 8.19 -15.97 -0.30
CA MET A 203 7.32 -16.18 -1.48
C MET A 203 5.97 -16.84 -1.10
N ALA A 204 5.88 -17.36 0.13
CA ALA A 204 4.67 -18.00 0.67
C ALA A 204 3.67 -16.97 1.23
N ARG A 205 2.41 -17.39 1.41
CA ARG A 205 1.37 -16.61 2.10
C ARG A 205 1.81 -16.30 3.53
N ALA A 206 1.40 -15.15 4.06
CA ALA A 206 1.76 -14.70 5.41
C ALA A 206 1.53 -15.79 6.49
N SER A 207 2.31 -15.72 7.56
CA SER A 207 2.23 -16.67 8.67
C SER A 207 2.03 -15.95 9.98
N VAL A 208 1.26 -16.55 10.88
CA VAL A 208 0.94 -15.98 12.18
C VAL A 208 1.40 -16.92 13.28
N HIS A 209 2.15 -16.37 14.22
CA HIS A 209 2.73 -17.10 15.33
C HIS A 209 2.21 -16.54 16.65
N PHE A 210 1.81 -17.42 17.55
CA PHE A 210 1.52 -17.05 18.93
C PHE A 210 2.85 -16.78 19.65
N VAL A 211 2.96 -15.62 20.29
CA VAL A 211 4.17 -15.21 21.01
C VAL A 211 4.00 -15.46 22.51
N ALA A 212 2.95 -14.92 23.09
CA ALA A 212 2.71 -15.00 24.52
C ALA A 212 1.27 -14.64 24.89
N GLN A 213 0.90 -14.99 26.11
CA GLN A 213 -0.32 -14.54 26.77
C GLN A 213 0.06 -13.94 28.13
N ALA A 214 -0.47 -12.76 28.43
CA ALA A 214 -0.29 -12.11 29.73
C ALA A 214 -1.61 -12.18 30.52
N HIS A 215 -1.51 -12.66 31.75
CA HIS A 215 -2.63 -12.76 32.72
C HIS A 215 -3.88 -13.43 32.14
N ASP A 216 -3.75 -14.41 31.26
CA ASP A 216 -4.90 -15.06 30.59
C ASP A 216 -5.87 -14.11 29.84
N CYS A 217 -5.46 -12.86 29.57
CA CYS A 217 -6.35 -11.78 29.16
C CYS A 217 -5.83 -10.98 27.95
N THR A 218 -4.51 -10.80 27.84
CA THR A 218 -3.88 -10.13 26.70
C THR A 218 -3.06 -11.12 25.88
N TYR A 219 -3.24 -11.12 24.56
CA TYR A 219 -2.63 -12.07 23.64
C TYR A 219 -1.71 -11.35 22.66
N PHE A 220 -0.53 -11.90 22.45
CA PHE A 220 0.49 -11.34 21.55
C PHE A 220 0.75 -12.30 20.41
N PHE A 221 0.61 -11.82 19.18
CA PHE A 221 0.93 -12.58 17.97
C PHE A 221 1.94 -11.83 17.11
N GLU A 222 2.78 -12.58 16.42
CA GLU A 222 3.66 -12.06 15.37
C GLU A 222 3.13 -12.48 14.00
N VAL A 223 2.91 -11.51 13.13
CA VAL A 223 2.49 -11.70 11.74
C VAL A 223 3.68 -11.44 10.83
N ARG A 224 4.20 -12.50 10.20
CA ARG A 224 5.31 -12.41 9.24
C ARG A 224 4.75 -12.37 7.83
N SER A 225 5.03 -11.29 7.11
CA SER A 225 4.48 -11.07 5.77
C SER A 225 5.38 -10.18 4.91
N HIS A 226 5.35 -10.40 3.59
CA HIS A 226 5.91 -9.47 2.62
C HIS A 226 5.10 -8.16 2.53
N HIS A 227 3.79 -8.20 2.79
CA HIS A 227 2.92 -7.01 2.77
C HIS A 227 3.21 -6.04 3.93
N ALA A 228 3.81 -6.53 5.01
CA ALA A 228 4.29 -5.68 6.11
C ALA A 228 5.57 -4.90 5.76
N CYS A 229 6.13 -5.10 4.56
CA CYS A 229 7.31 -4.38 4.11
C CYS A 229 6.93 -3.01 3.54
N PRO A 230 7.73 -1.97 3.81
CA PRO A 230 7.55 -0.68 3.17
C PRO A 230 7.66 -0.82 1.66
N MET A 231 6.68 -0.27 0.96
CA MET A 231 6.69 -0.23 -0.50
C MET A 231 7.93 0.54 -0.97
N ALA A 232 8.61 0.00 -1.98
CA ALA A 232 9.74 0.70 -2.57
C ALA A 232 9.25 2.04 -3.14
N PRO A 233 10.02 3.13 -2.98
CA PRO A 233 9.71 4.37 -3.69
C PRO A 233 9.64 4.06 -5.18
N LYS A 234 8.57 4.51 -5.85
CA LYS A 234 8.47 4.39 -7.31
C LYS A 234 9.74 5.02 -7.90
N SER A 235 10.57 4.22 -8.55
CA SER A 235 11.77 4.75 -9.17
C SER A 235 11.30 5.70 -10.28
N ASN A 236 11.67 6.97 -10.17
CA ASN A 236 11.44 7.93 -11.23
C ASN A 236 12.37 7.56 -12.39
N ASN A 237 11.93 6.62 -13.22
CA ASN A 237 12.63 6.18 -14.45
C ASN A 237 12.73 7.31 -15.49
N LEU A 238 12.27 8.51 -15.14
CA LEU A 238 12.39 9.74 -15.91
C LEU A 238 13.85 10.01 -16.31
N ALA A 239 14.82 9.76 -15.43
CA ALA A 239 16.23 9.92 -15.77
C ALA A 239 16.67 8.98 -16.91
N ALA A 240 16.27 7.70 -16.85
CA ALA A 240 16.56 6.74 -17.92
C ALA A 240 15.85 7.13 -19.23
N VAL A 241 14.58 7.53 -19.16
CA VAL A 241 13.82 8.00 -20.34
C VAL A 241 14.47 9.23 -20.98
N LEU A 242 14.93 10.19 -20.19
CA LEU A 242 15.63 11.38 -20.69
C LEU A 242 16.97 11.02 -21.36
N ILE A 243 17.74 10.09 -20.79
CA ILE A 243 19.00 9.61 -21.39
C ILE A 243 18.74 8.95 -22.75
N PHE A 244 17.75 8.06 -22.84
CA PHE A 244 17.37 7.42 -24.11
C PHE A 244 16.91 8.44 -25.15
N ALA A 245 16.11 9.43 -24.76
CA ALA A 245 15.65 10.50 -25.66
C ALA A 245 16.81 11.37 -26.18
N LEU A 246 17.80 11.69 -25.34
CA LEU A 246 18.99 12.45 -25.75
C LEU A 246 19.88 11.67 -26.72
N ILE A 247 20.06 10.37 -26.50
CA ILE A 247 20.85 9.52 -27.41
C ILE A 247 20.18 9.43 -28.78
N LEU A 248 18.86 9.21 -28.81
CA LEU A 248 18.11 9.15 -30.06
C LEU A 248 18.13 10.50 -30.81
N SER A 249 17.99 11.62 -30.11
CA SER A 249 18.04 12.94 -30.75
C SER A 249 19.42 13.23 -31.35
N ALA A 250 20.50 12.89 -30.66
CA ALA A 250 21.86 13.02 -31.18
C ALA A 250 22.09 12.14 -32.41
N ALA A 251 21.63 10.88 -32.39
CA ALA A 251 21.74 9.96 -33.53
C ALA A 251 21.01 10.49 -34.77
N VAL A 252 19.78 11.01 -34.58
CA VAL A 252 19.01 11.64 -35.67
C VAL A 252 19.73 12.87 -36.22
N LEU A 253 20.30 13.70 -35.34
CA LEU A 253 21.03 14.90 -35.74
C LEU A 253 22.29 14.54 -36.55
N VAL A 254 23.07 13.55 -36.12
CA VAL A 254 24.22 13.06 -36.87
C VAL A 254 23.81 12.51 -38.23
N LEU A 255 22.75 11.70 -38.30
CA LEU A 255 22.22 11.18 -39.57
C LEU A 255 21.75 12.30 -40.50
N ALA A 256 21.09 13.33 -39.97
CA ALA A 256 20.68 14.51 -40.74
C ALA A 256 21.89 15.31 -41.26
N LEU A 257 22.95 15.44 -40.46
CA LEU A 257 24.17 16.14 -40.89
C LEU A 257 24.91 15.33 -41.97
N VAL A 258 25.09 14.03 -41.78
CA VAL A 258 25.76 13.15 -42.76
C VAL A 258 25.01 13.15 -44.09
N THR A 259 23.67 13.07 -44.05
CA THR A 259 22.85 13.14 -45.27
C THR A 259 22.94 14.50 -45.96
N ARG A 260 23.00 15.62 -45.21
CA ARG A 260 23.25 16.96 -45.77
C ARG A 260 24.63 17.08 -46.43
N GLN A 261 25.68 16.56 -45.80
CA GLN A 261 27.03 16.54 -46.40
C GLN A 261 27.07 15.71 -47.69
N ALA A 262 26.33 14.61 -47.75
CA ALA A 262 26.21 13.79 -48.96
C ALA A 262 25.48 14.52 -50.10
N GLN A 263 24.46 15.34 -49.81
CA GLN A 263 23.79 16.17 -50.83
C GLN A 263 24.74 17.24 -51.39
N LYS A 264 25.52 17.90 -50.52
CA LYS A 264 26.45 18.98 -50.91
C LYS A 264 27.58 18.52 -51.85
N LYS A 265 27.91 17.22 -51.84
CA LYS A 265 28.92 16.63 -52.73
C LYS A 265 28.39 16.25 -54.12
N THR A 266 27.10 16.45 -54.39
CA THR A 266 26.42 15.99 -55.62
C THR A 266 25.93 17.14 -56.52
N GLU A 267 26.39 18.38 -56.35
CA GLU A 267 26.31 19.40 -57.40
C GLU A 267 27.54 19.27 -58.31
N PRO A 268 27.43 18.64 -59.51
CA PRO A 268 28.47 18.78 -60.52
C PRO A 268 28.47 20.23 -61.02
N GLY A 269 29.67 20.77 -61.19
CA GLY A 269 29.91 22.13 -61.67
C GLY A 269 29.09 22.44 -62.92
N LYS A 270 28.41 23.59 -62.85
CA LYS A 270 27.79 24.26 -63.98
C LYS A 270 28.94 24.83 -64.83
N ALA A 271 29.31 24.11 -65.88
CA ALA A 271 30.02 24.63 -67.04
C ALA A 271 28.98 24.92 -68.13
#